data_AF-X0VM76-F1
#
_entry.id   AF-X0VM76-F1
#
_cell.length_a   1.000
_cell.length_b   1.000
_cell.length_c   1.000
_cell.angle_alpha   90.00
_cell.angle_beta   90.00
_cell.angle_gamma   90.00
#
_symmetry.space_group_name_H-M   'P 1'
#
loop_
_entity.id
_entity.type
_entity.pdbx_description
1 polymer ?
#
loop_
_entity_poly.entity_id
_entity_poly.type
_entity_poly.pdbx_seq_one_letter_code
_entity_poly.pdbx_strand_id
1 'polypeptide(L)'
;MLGPLFAILLKIPRAVRAWLYVLEFRFNPADPVVSPVFGDLSNLPPTLIQVSEAEMLLDDARRYVRKARASGSPALAQSWPHMLHVWQ
;
A
#
# COMPACT_ATOMS: atom_id res chain seq x y z
N MET A 1 17.77 2.64 6.40
CA MET A 1 18.25 1.38 5.80
C MET A 1 17.75 0.24 6.69
N LEU A 2 16.71 -0.46 6.26
CA LEU A 2 16.21 -1.63 6.99
C LEU A 2 17.36 -2.66 7.05
N GLY A 3 17.90 -2.88 8.25
CA GLY A 3 19.12 -3.65 8.46
C GLY A 3 18.97 -5.14 8.12
N PRO A 4 19.98 -5.97 8.45
CA PRO A 4 20.01 -7.41 8.13
C PRO A 4 18.79 -8.19 8.63
N LEU A 5 18.08 -7.67 9.64
CA LEU A 5 16.82 -8.21 10.15
C LEU A 5 15.73 -8.28 9.06
N PHE A 6 15.66 -7.30 8.17
CA PHE A 6 14.65 -7.25 7.10
C PHE A 6 14.92 -8.30 6.02
N ALA A 7 16.21 -8.59 5.75
CA ALA A 7 16.59 -9.65 4.83
C ALA A 7 16.20 -11.04 5.35
N ILE A 8 16.22 -11.26 6.66
CA ILE A 8 15.76 -12.51 7.28
C ILE A 8 14.24 -12.63 7.14
N LEU A 9 13.50 -11.55 7.40
CA LEU A 9 12.04 -11.50 7.25
C LEU A 9 11.58 -11.78 5.80
N LEU A 10 12.36 -11.36 4.81
CA LEU A 10 12.09 -11.60 3.39
C LEU A 10 12.25 -13.07 2.97
N LYS A 11 13.06 -13.85 3.68
CA LYS A 11 13.30 -15.28 3.40
C LYS A 11 12.17 -16.19 3.88
N ILE A 12 11.26 -15.68 4.72
CA ILE A 12 10.12 -16.45 5.21
C ILE A 12 9.11 -16.65 4.06
N PRO A 13 8.69 -17.89 3.75
CA PRO A 13 7.68 -18.14 2.72
C PRO A 13 6.40 -17.35 2.99
N ARG A 14 5.78 -16.81 1.93
CA ARG A 14 4.60 -15.93 2.04
C ARG A 14 3.47 -16.56 2.84
N ALA A 15 3.22 -17.86 2.65
CA ALA A 15 2.19 -18.60 3.38
C ALA A 15 2.47 -18.64 4.88
N VAL A 16 3.72 -18.93 5.28
CA VAL A 16 4.13 -18.98 6.69
C VAL A 16 3.99 -17.61 7.34
N ARG A 17 4.45 -16.55 6.66
CA ARG A 17 4.31 -15.18 7.16
C ARG A 17 2.84 -14.77 7.29
N ALA A 18 1.99 -15.14 6.33
CA ALA A 18 0.55 -14.85 6.38
C ALA A 18 -0.13 -15.54 7.58
N TRP A 19 0.19 -16.82 7.83
CA TRP A 19 -0.30 -17.53 9.00
C TRP A 19 0.18 -16.91 10.32
N LEU A 20 1.45 -16.51 10.41
CA LEU A 20 1.96 -15.81 11.60
C LEU A 20 1.21 -14.50 11.85
N TYR A 21 0.98 -13.69 10.81
CA TYR A 21 0.21 -12.45 10.91
C TYR A 21 -1.22 -12.70 11.40
N VAL A 22 -1.91 -13.71 10.87
CA VAL A 22 -3.27 -14.04 11.30
C VAL A 22 -3.30 -14.55 12.74
N LEU A 23 -2.32 -15.34 13.16
CA LEU A 23 -2.23 -15.86 14.52
C LEU A 23 -1.93 -14.76 15.55
N GLU A 24 -1.03 -13.83 15.21
CA GLU A 24 -0.60 -12.73 16.07
C GLU A 24 -1.63 -11.59 16.11
N PHE A 25 -2.03 -11.07 14.95
CA PHE A 25 -2.85 -9.86 14.85
C PHE A 25 -4.35 -10.14 14.71
N ARG A 26 -4.76 -11.40 14.53
CA ARG A 26 -6.17 -11.83 14.46
C ARG A 26 -7.00 -11.21 13.33
N PHE A 27 -6.37 -10.69 12.29
CA PHE A 27 -7.04 -10.28 11.05
C PHE A 27 -6.24 -10.68 9.81
N ASN A 28 -6.93 -10.80 8.67
CA ASN A 28 -6.29 -11.09 7.39
C ASN A 28 -5.70 -9.79 6.82
N PRO A 29 -4.39 -9.70 6.55
CA PRO A 29 -3.80 -8.49 5.95
C PRO A 29 -4.32 -8.20 4.53
N ALA A 30 -4.91 -9.19 3.85
CA ALA A 30 -5.56 -9.01 2.56
C ALA A 30 -7.04 -8.60 2.66
N ASP A 31 -7.58 -8.43 3.88
CA ASP A 31 -8.93 -7.93 4.09
C ASP A 31 -9.08 -6.52 3.46
N PRO A 32 -10.07 -6.29 2.58
CA PRO A 32 -10.35 -4.99 1.98
C PRO A 32 -10.53 -3.83 2.97
N VAL A 33 -11.05 -4.10 4.17
CA VAL A 33 -11.26 -3.09 5.22
C VAL A 33 -9.92 -2.66 5.82
N VAL A 34 -8.95 -3.59 5.92
CA VAL A 34 -7.60 -3.32 6.43
C VAL A 34 -6.69 -2.75 5.34
N SER A 35 -6.79 -3.31 4.13
CA SER A 35 -5.98 -2.97 2.97
C SER A 35 -6.87 -2.61 1.77
N PRO A 36 -7.30 -1.33 1.64
CA PRO A 36 -8.25 -0.89 0.61
C PRO A 36 -7.82 -1.17 -0.83
N VAL A 37 -6.53 -1.33 -1.08
CA VAL A 37 -6.01 -1.74 -2.40
C VAL A 37 -6.56 -3.10 -2.87
N PHE A 38 -7.09 -3.93 -1.96
CA PHE A 38 -7.78 -5.17 -2.30
C PHE A 38 -9.30 -5.03 -2.44
N GLY A 39 -9.91 -3.94 -1.95
CA GLY A 39 -11.36 -3.69 -2.03
C GLY A 39 -11.87 -3.22 -3.40
N ASP A 40 -13.19 -3.11 -3.53
CA ASP A 40 -13.81 -2.50 -4.70
C ASP A 40 -13.54 -0.98 -4.71
N LEU A 41 -12.96 -0.50 -5.81
CA LEU A 41 -12.63 0.91 -5.99
C LEU A 41 -13.49 1.56 -7.09
N SER A 42 -14.62 0.97 -7.47
CA SER A 42 -15.58 1.53 -8.42
C SER A 42 -16.48 2.59 -7.76
N ASN A 43 -17.05 3.50 -8.56
CA ASN A 43 -18.01 4.53 -8.13
C ASN A 43 -17.52 5.45 -6.99
N LEU A 44 -16.21 5.65 -6.87
CA LEU A 44 -15.61 6.55 -5.89
C LEU A 44 -15.50 7.98 -6.42
N PRO A 45 -15.54 9.00 -5.53
CA PRO A 45 -15.37 10.39 -5.94
C PRO A 45 -13.94 10.66 -6.46
N PRO A 46 -13.74 11.77 -7.20
CA PRO A 46 -12.42 12.22 -7.62
C PRO A 46 -11.43 12.26 -6.45
N THR A 47 -10.38 11.45 -6.55
CA THR A 47 -9.40 11.25 -5.46
C THR A 47 -8.02 11.74 -5.89
N LEU A 48 -7.45 12.65 -5.10
CA LEU A 48 -6.05 13.07 -5.23
C LEU A 48 -5.21 12.34 -4.17
N ILE A 49 -4.12 11.70 -4.60
CA ILE A 49 -3.13 11.10 -3.71
C ILE A 49 -1.81 11.85 -3.90
N GLN A 50 -1.38 12.54 -2.85
CA GLN A 50 -0.05 13.15 -2.78
C GLN A 50 0.94 12.17 -2.17
N VAL A 51 2.11 12.05 -2.78
CA VAL A 51 3.12 11.08 -2.36
C VAL A 51 4.53 11.62 -2.58
N SER A 52 5.45 11.31 -1.66
CA SER A 52 6.87 11.61 -1.87
C SER A 52 7.50 10.58 -2.81
N GLU A 53 8.44 11.00 -3.66
CA GLU A 53 9.27 10.06 -4.43
C GLU A 53 10.36 9.39 -3.56
N ALA A 54 10.61 9.92 -2.37
CA ALA A 54 11.64 9.45 -1.44
C ALA A 54 11.08 8.61 -0.27
N GLU A 55 9.84 8.13 -0.35
CA GLU A 55 9.22 7.30 0.69
C GLU A 55 8.91 5.87 0.24
N MET A 56 8.77 4.97 1.20
CA MET A 56 8.48 3.55 0.94
C MET A 56 7.07 3.31 0.38
N LEU A 57 6.13 4.24 0.59
CA LEU A 57 4.72 4.10 0.20
C LEU A 57 4.42 4.63 -1.21
N LEU A 58 5.46 5.06 -1.96
CA LEU A 58 5.34 5.49 -3.36
C LEU A 58 4.59 4.47 -4.23
N ASP A 59 4.91 3.19 -4.06
CA ASP A 59 4.27 2.14 -4.85
C ASP A 59 2.84 1.83 -4.37
N ASP A 60 2.49 2.11 -3.13
CA ASP A 60 1.10 1.97 -2.65
C ASP A 60 0.20 3.04 -3.27
N ALA A 61 0.66 4.30 -3.30
CA ALA A 61 -0.03 5.38 -4.02
C ALA A 61 -0.25 5.01 -5.49
N ARG A 62 0.82 4.56 -6.17
CA ARG A 62 0.76 4.14 -7.58
C ARG A 62 -0.19 2.96 -7.80
N ARG A 63 -0.16 1.95 -6.93
CA ARG A 63 -1.04 0.77 -7.01
C ARG A 63 -2.50 1.16 -6.85
N TYR A 64 -2.81 2.00 -5.86
CA TYR A 64 -4.17 2.47 -5.61
C TYR A 64 -4.72 3.23 -6.83
N VAL A 65 -4.00 4.25 -7.32
CA VAL A 65 -4.46 5.07 -8.46
C VAL A 65 -4.67 4.22 -9.72
N ARG A 66 -3.77 3.27 -10.01
CA ARG A 66 -3.95 2.35 -11.13
C ARG A 66 -5.23 1.52 -11.00
N LYS A 67 -5.46 0.93 -9.82
CA LYS A 67 -6.66 0.11 -9.58
C LYS A 67 -7.95 0.94 -9.63
N ALA A 68 -7.97 2.12 -9.00
CA ALA A 68 -9.12 3.01 -9.02
C ALA A 68 -9.50 3.42 -10.45
N ARG A 69 -8.52 3.83 -11.26
CA ARG A 69 -8.72 4.16 -12.68
C ARG A 69 -9.23 2.96 -13.48
N ALA A 70 -8.65 1.78 -13.29
CA ALA A 70 -9.11 0.54 -13.93
C ALA A 70 -10.53 0.14 -13.51
N SER A 71 -10.99 0.60 -12.33
CA SER A 71 -12.35 0.38 -11.81
C SER A 71 -13.34 1.49 -12.20
N GLY A 72 -12.93 2.44 -13.05
CA GLY A 72 -13.76 3.54 -13.52
C GLY A 72 -13.81 4.78 -12.62
N SER A 73 -13.08 4.78 -11.49
CA SER A 73 -13.07 5.91 -10.57
C SER A 73 -11.97 6.92 -10.92
N PRO A 74 -12.28 8.24 -10.95
CA PRO A 74 -11.28 9.27 -11.21
C PRO A 74 -10.28 9.38 -10.06
N ALA A 75 -9.01 9.10 -10.34
CA ALA A 75 -7.93 9.22 -9.37
C ALA A 75 -6.67 9.85 -9.99
N LEU A 76 -5.92 10.63 -9.21
CA LEU A 76 -4.66 11.25 -9.63
C LEU A 76 -3.59 11.05 -8.55
N ALA A 77 -2.41 10.59 -8.96
CA ALA A 77 -1.22 10.63 -8.12
C ALA A 77 -0.44 11.91 -8.43
N GLN A 78 -0.08 12.67 -7.41
CA GLN A 78 0.83 13.79 -7.49
C GLN A 78 2.09 13.45 -6.69
N SER A 79 3.17 13.16 -7.41
CA SER A 79 4.46 12.86 -6.78
C SER A 79 5.29 14.13 -6.60
N TRP A 80 6.04 14.18 -5.49
CA TRP A 80 6.94 15.28 -5.18
C TRP A 80 8.35 14.77 -4.91
N PRO A 81 9.38 15.30 -5.60
CA PRO A 81 10.74 14.85 -5.40
C PRO A 81 11.30 15.36 -4.07
N HIS A 82 12.10 14.53 -3.39
CA HIS A 82 12.87 14.87 -2.19
C HIS A 82 12.06 15.29 -0.94
N MET A 83 10.76 15.01 -0.88
CA MET A 83 9.95 15.28 0.32
C MET A 83 10.07 14.17 1.36
N LEU A 84 9.85 14.49 2.63
CA LEU A 84 9.67 13.47 3.67
C LEU A 84 8.26 12.89 3.63
N HIS A 85 8.03 11.78 4.33
CA HIS A 85 6.69 11.22 4.45
C HIS A 85 5.78 12.19 5.21
N VAL A 86 4.62 12.54 4.62
CA VAL A 86 3.66 13.53 5.15
C VAL A 86 4.34 14.87 5.45
N TRP A 87 4.78 15.56 4.41
CA TRP A 87 5.57 16.80 4.51
C TRP A 87 4.72 18.08 4.64
N GLN A 88 3.41 17.98 4.43
CA GLN A 88 2.46 19.09 4.61
C GLN A 88 2.30 19.44 6.09
#